data_AF-A0A2W4TZQ0-F1
#
_entry.id   AF-A0A2W4TZQ0-F1
#
_cell.length_a   1.000
_cell.length_b   1.000
_cell.length_c   1.000
_cell.angle_alpha   90.00
_cell.angle_beta   90.00
_cell.angle_gamma   90.00
#
_symmetry.space_group_name_H-M   'P 1'
#
loop_
_entity.id
_entity.type
_entity.pdbx_description
1 polymer ?
#
loop_
_entity_poly.entity_id
_entity_poly.type
_entity_poly.pdbx_seq_one_letter_code
_entity_poly.pdbx_strand_id
1 'polypeptide(L)'
;MGGVGRKGGGAGGRFTIAGLLILICGVRLFGGVAMLLKGAAVTNEVLAGDLSVRALGLLMMSIAGVGLRAGVGLFTKPERWWRVGVWATIALWVDGLLNGLVLFGAPRVGGQVLNTIVAMVLISSLVLVGRRTRGEGLPESV
;
A
#
# COMPACT_ATOMS: atom_id res chain seq x y z
N MET A 1 -25.23 -32.23 14.34
CA MET A 1 -23.81 -32.65 14.40
C MET A 1 -22.93 -31.45 14.07
N GLY A 2 -22.07 -31.07 15.02
CA GLY A 2 -20.77 -30.42 14.76
C GLY A 2 -20.76 -28.99 14.21
N GLY A 3 -20.88 -28.00 15.10
CA GLY A 3 -20.37 -26.66 14.84
C GLY A 3 -18.84 -26.72 14.73
N VAL A 4 -18.32 -26.68 13.50
CA VAL A 4 -16.87 -26.64 13.24
C VAL A 4 -16.43 -25.19 13.05
N GLY A 5 -15.93 -24.63 14.15
CA GLY A 5 -14.91 -23.60 14.26
C GLY A 5 -14.70 -22.63 13.09
N ARG A 6 -15.46 -21.53 13.07
CA ARG A 6 -15.13 -20.35 12.25
C ARG A 6 -14.90 -19.10 13.12
N LYS A 7 -14.07 -19.22 14.17
CA LYS A 7 -13.77 -18.09 15.09
C LYS A 7 -12.29 -17.67 15.18
N GLY A 8 -11.35 -18.29 14.46
CA GLY A 8 -9.92 -17.95 14.58
C GLY A 8 -9.32 -17.00 13.53
N GLY A 9 -9.86 -16.95 12.31
CA GLY A 9 -9.19 -16.32 11.16
C GLY A 9 -9.47 -14.83 10.92
N GLY A 10 -10.31 -14.20 11.75
CA GLY A 10 -10.78 -12.82 11.56
C GLY A 10 -9.74 -11.78 11.96
N ALA A 11 -9.16 -11.92 13.15
CA ALA A 11 -8.21 -10.95 13.69
C ALA A 11 -6.80 -11.12 13.10
N GLY A 12 -6.28 -12.35 13.06
CA GLY A 12 -4.94 -12.65 12.54
C GLY A 12 -4.70 -12.15 11.11
N GLY A 13 -5.65 -12.39 10.20
CA GLY A 13 -5.54 -11.91 8.81
C GLY A 13 -5.50 -10.39 8.70
N ARG A 14 -6.18 -9.66 9.58
CA ARG A 14 -6.17 -8.20 9.59
C ARG A 14 -4.83 -7.64 10.05
N PHE A 15 -4.25 -8.25 11.10
CA PHE A 15 -2.92 -7.88 11.58
C PHE A 15 -1.86 -8.13 10.50
N THR A 16 -1.96 -9.24 9.77
CA THR A 16 -1.07 -9.53 8.63
C THR A 16 -1.21 -8.49 7.53
N ILE A 17 -2.43 -8.11 7.15
CA ILE A 17 -2.66 -7.11 6.09
C ILE A 17 -2.18 -5.72 6.53
N ALA A 18 -2.45 -5.32 7.76
CA ALA A 18 -1.97 -4.06 8.33
C ALA A 18 -0.44 -4.03 8.38
N GLY A 19 0.20 -5.12 8.81
CA GLY A 19 1.65 -5.26 8.80
C GLY A 19 2.24 -5.20 7.39
N LEU A 20 1.61 -5.85 6.42
CA LEU A 20 2.05 -5.86 5.02
C LEU A 20 1.92 -4.47 4.38
N LEU A 21 0.83 -3.75 4.65
CA LEU A 21 0.66 -2.36 4.24
C LEU A 21 1.75 -1.46 4.86
N ILE A 22 2.00 -1.61 6.15
CA ILE A 22 3.06 -0.85 6.86
C ILE A 22 4.42 -1.13 6.24
N LEU A 23 4.75 -2.40 6.00
CA LEU A 23 6.03 -2.81 5.43
C LEU A 23 6.24 -2.21 4.03
N ILE A 24 5.24 -2.32 3.14
CA ILE A 24 5.33 -1.77 1.79
C ILE A 24 5.45 -0.25 1.82
N CYS A 25 4.63 0.43 2.63
CA CYS A 25 4.72 1.87 2.78
C CYS A 25 6.07 2.30 3.39
N GLY A 26 6.60 1.54 4.34
CA GLY A 26 7.92 1.77 4.92
C GLY A 26 9.03 1.70 3.88
N VAL A 27 9.06 0.64 3.08
CA VAL A 27 10.04 0.51 1.96
C VAL A 27 9.88 1.66 0.97
N ARG A 28 8.64 2.06 0.67
CA ARG A 28 8.37 3.19 -0.22
C ARG A 28 8.84 4.53 0.36
N LEU A 29 8.70 4.76 1.66
CA LEU A 29 9.26 5.94 2.34
C LEU A 29 10.77 5.99 2.23
N PHE A 30 11.46 4.87 2.48
CA PHE A 30 12.91 4.80 2.32
C PHE A 30 13.34 5.09 0.88
N GLY A 31 12.62 4.57 -0.11
CA GLY A 31 12.85 4.90 -1.53
C GLY A 31 12.69 6.39 -1.82
N GLY A 32 11.63 7.02 -1.31
CA GLY A 32 11.39 8.46 -1.49
C GLY A 32 12.44 9.34 -0.80
N VAL A 33 12.89 8.95 0.40
CA VAL A 33 14.01 9.61 1.09
C VAL A 33 15.30 9.49 0.29
N ALA A 34 15.59 8.32 -0.28
CA ALA A 34 16.76 8.13 -1.14
C ALA A 34 16.71 9.04 -2.38
N MET A 35 15.54 9.17 -3.01
CA MET A 35 15.33 10.10 -4.13
C MET A 35 15.49 11.57 -3.72
N LEU A 36 15.07 11.94 -2.51
CA LEU A 36 15.25 13.31 -2.00
C LEU A 36 16.71 13.66 -1.73
N LEU A 37 17.46 12.72 -1.14
CA LEU A 37 18.85 12.93 -0.74
C LEU A 37 19.82 12.83 -1.92
N LYS A 38 19.62 11.85 -2.79
CA LYS A 38 20.53 11.56 -3.92
C LYS A 38 20.04 12.11 -5.26
N GLY A 39 18.75 12.40 -5.39
CA GLY A 39 18.18 12.93 -6.62
C GLY A 39 18.51 12.04 -7.83
N ALA A 40 18.97 12.64 -8.93
CA ALA A 40 19.34 11.90 -10.15
C ALA A 40 20.48 10.88 -9.92
N ALA A 41 21.31 11.05 -8.88
CA ALA A 41 22.38 10.13 -8.53
C ALA A 41 21.90 8.90 -7.73
N VAL A 42 20.59 8.69 -7.58
CA VAL A 42 20.04 7.52 -6.87
C VAL A 42 20.39 6.19 -7.58
N THR A 43 20.52 6.22 -8.91
CA THR A 43 21.09 5.13 -9.73
C THR A 43 21.67 5.70 -11.03
N ASN A 44 22.66 5.01 -11.61
CA ASN A 44 23.26 5.37 -12.91
C ASN A 44 22.29 5.21 -14.08
N GLU A 45 21.12 4.62 -13.85
CA GLU A 45 20.10 4.34 -14.86
C GLU A 45 19.01 5.43 -14.95
N VAL A 46 19.05 6.46 -14.09
CA VAL A 46 18.04 7.54 -14.11
C VAL A 46 18.31 8.49 -15.28
N LEU A 47 17.30 8.68 -16.12
CA LEU A 47 17.29 9.65 -17.22
C LEU A 47 16.66 11.00 -16.83
N ALA A 48 15.94 11.04 -15.70
CA ALA A 48 15.27 12.24 -15.20
C ALA A 48 16.23 13.26 -14.57
N GLY A 49 15.88 14.54 -14.69
CA GLY A 49 16.57 15.62 -13.99
C GLY A 49 16.33 15.61 -12.48
N ASP A 50 17.26 16.20 -11.72
CA ASP A 50 17.31 16.15 -10.26
C ASP A 50 16.00 16.63 -9.59
N LEU A 51 15.42 17.71 -10.11
CA LEU A 51 14.17 18.30 -9.60
C LEU A 51 13.00 17.32 -9.73
N SER A 52 12.88 16.63 -10.86
CA SER A 52 11.81 15.65 -11.11
C SER A 52 11.92 14.46 -10.17
N VAL A 53 13.14 13.97 -9.94
CA VAL A 53 13.40 12.85 -9.02
C VAL A 53 13.03 13.22 -7.59
N ARG A 54 13.42 14.42 -7.12
CA ARG A 54 13.08 14.91 -5.78
C ARG A 54 11.57 15.12 -5.61
N ALA A 55 10.90 15.68 -6.63
CA ALA A 55 9.45 15.87 -6.62
C ALA A 55 8.69 14.54 -6.51
N LEU A 56 9.14 13.53 -7.27
CA LEU A 56 8.62 12.17 -7.14
C LEU A 56 8.89 11.57 -5.76
N GLY A 57 10.09 11.76 -5.22
CA GLY A 57 10.43 11.36 -3.86
C GLY A 57 9.47 11.95 -2.82
N LEU A 58 9.15 13.24 -2.91
CA LEU A 58 8.17 13.90 -2.03
C LEU A 58 6.76 13.33 -2.19
N LEU A 59 6.31 13.13 -3.43
CA LEU A 59 5.01 12.55 -3.73
C LEU A 59 4.90 11.14 -3.11
N MET A 60 5.89 10.30 -3.40
CA MET A 60 6.00 8.94 -2.88
C MET A 60 5.99 8.91 -1.34
N MET A 61 6.75 9.79 -0.69
CA MET A 61 6.76 9.91 0.78
C MET A 61 5.39 10.32 1.33
N SER A 62 4.72 11.27 0.69
CA SER A 62 3.41 11.76 1.15
C SER A 62 2.35 10.65 1.09
N ILE A 63 2.31 9.90 -0.02
CA ILE A 63 1.38 8.79 -0.21
C ILE A 63 1.69 7.66 0.78
N ALA A 64 2.97 7.30 0.91
CA ALA A 64 3.40 6.25 1.82
C ALA A 64 3.14 6.62 3.29
N GLY A 65 3.26 7.89 3.68
CA GLY A 65 2.87 8.37 5.01
C GLY A 65 1.38 8.18 5.30
N VAL A 66 0.51 8.47 4.32
CA VAL A 66 -0.93 8.19 4.43
C VAL A 66 -1.19 6.69 4.55
N GLY A 67 -0.47 5.88 3.77
CA GLY A 67 -0.55 4.41 3.82
C GLY A 67 -0.10 3.82 5.17
N LEU A 68 0.98 4.32 5.76
CA LEU A 68 1.42 3.97 7.11
C LEU A 68 0.33 4.29 8.14
N ARG A 69 -0.24 5.50 8.07
CA ARG A 69 -1.30 5.91 8.98
C ARG A 69 -2.54 5.03 8.85
N ALA A 70 -2.87 4.62 7.62
CA ALA A 70 -3.95 3.67 7.37
C ALA A 70 -3.63 2.27 7.93
N GLY A 71 -2.39 1.80 7.77
CA GLY A 71 -1.89 0.56 8.36
C GLY A 71 -2.02 0.52 9.88
N VAL A 72 -1.54 1.56 10.57
CA VAL A 72 -1.71 1.68 12.03
C VAL A 72 -3.18 1.79 12.42
N GLY A 73 -3.96 2.55 11.65
CA GLY A 73 -5.39 2.71 11.86
C GLY A 73 -6.19 1.41 11.74
N LEU A 74 -5.74 0.45 10.93
CA LEU A 74 -6.36 -0.88 10.80
C LEU A 74 -6.28 -1.71 12.09
N PHE A 75 -5.34 -1.42 13.00
CA PHE A 75 -5.31 -2.08 14.31
C PHE A 75 -6.38 -1.59 15.27
N THR A 76 -6.92 -0.39 15.07
CA THR A 76 -7.83 0.28 16.02
C THR A 76 -9.23 0.49 15.48
N LYS A 77 -9.38 1.08 14.29
CA LYS A 77 -10.67 1.46 13.66
C LYS A 77 -10.79 0.97 12.22
N PRO A 78 -10.66 -0.33 12.01
CA PRO A 78 -10.50 -0.90 10.68
C PRO A 78 -11.65 -0.62 9.71
N GLU A 79 -12.89 -0.45 10.19
CA GLU A 79 -14.09 -0.09 9.43
C GLU A 79 -13.97 1.24 8.68
N ARG A 80 -13.17 2.17 9.22
CA ARG A 80 -12.87 3.46 8.60
C ARG A 80 -11.59 3.40 7.77
N TRP A 81 -10.55 2.76 8.30
CA TRP A 81 -9.21 2.82 7.74
C TRP A 81 -8.99 1.91 6.52
N TRP A 82 -9.79 0.86 6.32
CA TRP A 82 -9.65 0.00 5.13
C TRP A 82 -9.84 0.78 3.82
N ARG A 83 -10.76 1.76 3.79
CA ARG A 83 -10.97 2.62 2.61
C ARG A 83 -9.76 3.49 2.33
N VAL A 84 -9.19 4.09 3.39
CA VAL A 84 -7.98 4.91 3.29
C VAL A 84 -6.81 4.07 2.79
N GLY A 85 -6.67 2.84 3.29
CA GLY A 85 -5.65 1.89 2.83
C GLY A 85 -5.82 1.53 1.34
N VAL A 86 -7.05 1.32 0.85
CA VAL A 86 -7.32 1.05 -0.57
C VAL A 86 -6.90 2.23 -1.43
N TRP A 87 -7.34 3.45 -1.09
CA TRP A 87 -6.96 4.66 -1.84
C TRP A 87 -5.45 4.92 -1.80
N ALA A 88 -4.80 4.71 -0.65
CA ALA A 88 -3.35 4.81 -0.54
C ALA A 88 -2.64 3.76 -1.41
N THR A 89 -3.15 2.53 -1.47
CA THR A 89 -2.60 1.47 -2.33
C THR A 89 -2.73 1.81 -3.81
N ILE A 90 -3.88 2.34 -4.24
CA ILE A 90 -4.09 2.81 -5.61
C ILE A 90 -3.12 3.95 -5.93
N ALA A 91 -2.98 4.92 -5.02
CA ALA A 91 -2.04 6.02 -5.21
C ALA A 91 -0.58 5.54 -5.31
N LEU A 92 -0.16 4.57 -4.49
CA LEU A 92 1.18 3.96 -4.59
C LEU A 92 1.37 3.20 -5.91
N TRP A 93 0.31 2.56 -6.40
CA TRP A 93 0.37 1.88 -7.69
C TRP A 93 0.59 2.88 -8.83
N VAL A 94 -0.19 3.96 -8.88
CA VAL A 94 -0.06 5.04 -9.86
C VAL A 94 1.32 5.71 -9.75
N ASP A 95 1.76 6.01 -8.53
CA ASP A 95 3.09 6.57 -8.26
C ASP A 95 4.21 5.65 -8.78
N GLY A 96 4.06 4.32 -8.63
CA GLY A 96 4.98 3.35 -9.21
C GLY A 96 5.03 3.36 -10.74
N LEU A 97 3.90 3.62 -11.41
CA LEU A 97 3.85 3.80 -12.86
C LEU A 97 4.54 5.10 -13.28
N LEU A 98 4.24 6.21 -12.60
CA LEU A 98 4.84 7.51 -12.84
C LEU A 98 6.36 7.48 -12.62
N ASN A 99 6.81 6.86 -11.53
CA ASN A 99 8.24 6.65 -11.26
C ASN A 99 8.91 5.87 -12.39
N GLY A 100 8.28 4.82 -12.91
CA GLY A 100 8.81 4.08 -14.06
C GLY A 100 8.98 4.95 -15.30
N LEU A 101 7.94 5.73 -15.65
CA LEU A 101 7.94 6.60 -16.82
C LEU A 101 8.94 7.75 -16.70
N VAL A 102 8.95 8.44 -15.56
CA VAL A 102 9.80 9.62 -15.37
C VAL A 102 11.26 9.21 -15.22
N LEU A 103 11.57 8.22 -14.38
CA LEU A 103 12.97 7.86 -14.09
C LEU A 103 13.66 7.18 -15.27
N PHE A 104 12.93 6.38 -16.06
CA PHE A 104 13.53 5.51 -17.08
C PHE A 104 13.01 5.79 -18.51
N GLY A 105 12.09 6.73 -18.70
CA GLY A 105 11.44 7.00 -19.99
C GLY A 105 10.47 5.91 -20.45
N ALA A 106 10.49 4.73 -19.81
CA ALA A 106 9.67 3.60 -20.13
C ALA A 106 9.33 2.75 -18.89
N PRO A 107 8.15 2.13 -18.88
CA PRO A 107 7.77 1.18 -17.84
C PRO A 107 8.73 -0.02 -17.78
N ARG A 108 9.49 -0.17 -16.68
CA ARG A 108 10.26 -1.41 -16.44
C ARG A 108 9.30 -2.57 -16.15
N VAL A 109 9.12 -3.44 -17.14
CA VAL A 109 8.13 -4.54 -17.14
C VAL A 109 8.15 -5.33 -15.83
N GLY A 110 9.32 -5.80 -15.37
CA GLY A 110 9.41 -6.60 -14.14
C GLY A 110 8.98 -5.86 -12.87
N GLY A 111 9.43 -4.61 -12.70
CA GLY A 111 9.08 -3.79 -11.53
C GLY A 111 7.59 -3.40 -11.50
N GLN A 112 7.01 -3.14 -12.67
CA GLN A 112 5.59 -2.78 -12.79
C GLN A 112 4.66 -3.97 -12.61
N VAL A 113 5.03 -5.15 -13.12
CA VAL A 113 4.28 -6.38 -12.88
C VAL A 113 4.22 -6.66 -11.38
N LEU A 114 5.37 -6.59 -10.68
CA LEU A 114 5.40 -6.76 -9.23
C LEU A 114 4.56 -5.71 -8.51
N ASN A 115 4.69 -4.43 -8.89
CA ASN A 115 3.89 -3.34 -8.31
C ASN A 115 2.38 -3.58 -8.46
N THR A 116 1.95 -4.09 -9.61
CA THR A 116 0.55 -4.38 -9.91
C THR A 116 0.04 -5.59 -9.14
N ILE A 117 0.83 -6.67 -9.05
CA ILE A 117 0.48 -7.85 -8.25
C ILE A 117 0.31 -7.46 -6.78
N VAL A 118 1.27 -6.72 -6.23
CA VAL A 118 1.23 -6.25 -4.83
C VAL A 118 0.01 -5.37 -4.58
N ALA A 119 -0.30 -4.44 -5.50
CA ALA A 119 -1.47 -3.58 -5.39
C ALA A 119 -2.78 -4.39 -5.40
N MET A 120 -2.92 -5.36 -6.30
CA MET A 120 -4.11 -6.21 -6.37
C MET A 120 -4.29 -7.01 -5.08
N VAL A 121 -3.23 -7.67 -4.60
CA VAL A 121 -3.28 -8.46 -3.35
C VAL A 121 -3.68 -7.58 -2.16
N LEU A 122 -3.09 -6.39 -2.03
CA LEU A 122 -3.43 -5.45 -0.97
C LEU A 122 -4.87 -4.95 -1.06
N ILE A 123 -5.32 -4.50 -2.24
CA ILE A 123 -6.67 -3.98 -2.44
C ILE A 123 -7.71 -5.05 -2.13
N SER A 124 -7.56 -6.25 -2.70
CA SER A 124 -8.47 -7.37 -2.44
C SER A 124 -8.53 -7.70 -0.95
N SER A 125 -7.37 -7.75 -0.29
CA SER A 125 -7.28 -8.03 1.14
C SER A 125 -7.93 -6.95 2.00
N LEU A 126 -7.72 -5.67 1.70
CA LEU A 126 -8.32 -4.55 2.42
C LEU A 126 -9.83 -4.48 2.22
N VAL A 127 -10.33 -4.78 1.02
CA VAL A 127 -11.77 -4.90 0.76
C VAL A 127 -12.37 -6.05 1.57
N LEU A 128 -11.68 -7.20 1.69
CA LEU A 128 -12.12 -8.30 2.55
C LEU A 128 -12.16 -7.90 4.03
N VAL A 129 -11.19 -7.12 4.52
CA VAL A 129 -11.25 -6.55 5.89
C VAL A 129 -12.49 -5.68 6.04
N GLY A 130 -12.77 -4.80 5.08
CA GLY A 130 -13.95 -3.94 5.08
C GLY A 130 -15.27 -4.72 5.08
N ARG A 131 -15.36 -5.81 4.31
CA ARG A 131 -16.53 -6.69 4.27
C ARG A 131 -16.74 -7.43 5.59
N ARG A 132 -15.66 -7.96 6.20
CA ARG A 132 -15.75 -8.67 7.49
C ARG A 132 -16.19 -7.74 8.62
N THR A 133 -15.68 -6.50 8.68
CA THR A 133 -16.12 -5.51 9.68
C THR A 133 -17.59 -5.16 9.60
N ARG A 134 -18.16 -5.18 8.40
CA ARG A 134 -19.58 -4.88 8.21
C ARG A 134 -20.48 -6.05 8.58
N GLY A 135 -19.98 -7.28 8.41
CA GLY A 135 -20.70 -8.51 8.77
C GLY A 135 -20.77 -8.77 10.28
N GLU A 136 -19.77 -8.32 11.05
CA GLU A 136 -19.73 -8.46 12.52
C GLU A 136 -20.70 -7.52 13.27
N GLY A 137 -21.36 -6.58 12.57
CA GLY A 137 -22.27 -5.58 13.15
C GLY A 137 -23.77 -5.84 12.93
N LEU A 138 -24.15 -6.95 12.31
CA LEU A 138 -25.56 -7.34 12.18
C LEU A 138 -25.92 -8.30 13.32
N PRO A 139 -26.93 -8.01 14.16
CA PRO A 139 -27.44 -9.02 15.07
C PRO A 139 -27.94 -10.22 14.23
N GLU A 140 -27.58 -11.44 14.64
CA GLU A 140 -28.23 -12.65 14.15
C GLU A 140 -29.71 -12.55 14.55
N SER A 141 -30.54 -11.99 13.68
CA SER A 141 -31.99 -12.03 13.84
C SER A 141 -32.50 -13.34 13.23
N VAL A 142 -32.55 -14.40 14.04
CA VAL A 142 -33.69 -15.33 14.15
C VAL A 142 -33.74 -15.84 15.59
#